data_AF-A0A2M7VW84-F1
#
_entry.id   AF-A0A2M7VW84-F1
#
_cell.length_a   1.000
_cell.length_b   1.000
_cell.length_c   1.000
_cell.angle_alpha   90.00
_cell.angle_beta   90.00
_cell.angle_gamma   90.00
#
_symmetry.space_group_name_H-M   'P 1'
#
loop_
_entity.id
_entity.type
_entity.pdbx_description
1 polymer ?
#
loop_
_entity_poly.entity_id
_entity_poly.type
_entity_poly.pdbx_seq_one_letter_code
_entity_poly.pdbx_strand_id
1 'polypeptide(L)' 'MIHIQLFTFNDFQENTYVLADETKQCIIIDPGCYRTEEQNTLTNYIKN' A
#
# COMPACT_ATOMS: atom_id res chain seq x y z
N MET A 1 -13.31 12.24 -1.71
CA MET A 1 -13.58 11.19 -0.70
C MET A 1 -12.33 10.34 -0.56
N ILE A 2 -11.82 10.13 0.66
CA ILE A 2 -10.61 9.32 0.84
C ILE A 2 -10.96 7.83 0.80
N HIS A 3 -10.25 7.09 -0.05
CA HIS A 3 -10.24 5.64 -0.11
C HIS A 3 -9.02 5.11 0.66
N ILE A 4 -9.24 4.10 1.51
CA ILE A 4 -8.19 3.50 2.33
C ILE A 4 -8.05 2.04 1.92
N GLN A 5 -6.84 1.66 1.50
CA GLN A 5 -6.45 0.27 1.29
C GLN A 5 -5.41 -0.14 2.33
N LEU A 6 -5.66 -1.25 2.99
CA LEU A 6 -4.73 -1.87 3.94
C LEU A 6 -4.04 -3.06 3.27
N PHE A 7 -2.74 -3.16 3.49
CA PHE A 7 -1.96 -4.37 3.29
C PHE A 7 -1.29 -4.74 4.61
N THR A 8 -1.16 -6.02 4.88
CA THR A 8 -0.36 -6.53 5.99
C THR A 8 0.79 -7.32 5.39
N PHE A 9 2.01 -6.85 5.63
CA PHE A 9 3.22 -7.40 5.04
C PHE A 9 4.15 -7.98 6.11
N ASN A 10 5.14 -8.71 5.64
CA ASN A 10 6.25 -9.29 6.37
C ASN A 10 5.85 -10.24 7.53
N ASP A 11 6.86 -10.87 8.13
CA ASP A 11 6.64 -11.87 9.17
C ASP A 11 6.17 -11.26 10.50
N PHE A 12 6.31 -9.93 10.66
CA PHE A 12 5.85 -9.17 11.82
C PHE A 12 4.44 -8.59 11.65
N GLN A 13 3.77 -8.86 10.53
CA GLN A 13 2.41 -8.37 10.25
C GLN A 13 2.32 -6.84 10.31
N GLU A 14 3.28 -6.16 9.69
CA GLU A 14 3.29 -4.70 9.61
C GLU A 14 2.19 -4.21 8.67
N ASN A 15 1.40 -3.25 9.13
CA ASN A 15 0.32 -2.67 8.35
C ASN A 15 0.83 -1.53 7.47
N THR A 16 0.59 -1.63 6.17
CA THR A 16 0.82 -0.57 5.18
C THR A 16 -0.52 -0.02 4.70
N TYR A 17 -0.70 1.29 4.79
CA TYR A 17 -1.91 1.96 4.34
C TYR A 17 -1.66 2.78 3.08
N VAL A 18 -2.54 2.64 2.10
CA VAL A 18 -2.61 3.55 0.95
C VAL A 18 -3.87 4.38 1.09
N LEU A 19 -3.72 5.69 1.20
CA LEU A 19 -4.81 6.66 1.21
C LEU A 19 -4.81 7.36 -0.15
N ALA A 20 -5.91 7.26 -0.88
CA ALA A 20 -6.06 7.87 -2.20
C ALA A 20 -7.35 8.68 -2.29
N ASP A 21 -7.38 9.67 -3.16
CA ASP A 21 -8.59 10.40 -3.52
C ASP A 21 -8.98 10.20 -4.99
N GLU A 22 -10.08 10.81 -5.39
CA GLU A 22 -10.63 10.82 -6.74
C GLU A 22 -9.67 11.35 -7.82
N THR A 23 -8.61 12.07 -7.44
CA THR A 23 -7.60 12.59 -8.39
C THR A 23 -6.53 11.56 -8.73
N LYS A 24 -6.58 10.36 -8.11
CA LYS A 24 -5.54 9.32 -8.14
C LYS A 24 -4.22 9.73 -7.48
N GLN A 25 -4.20 10.83 -6.73
CA GLN A 25 -3.10 11.11 -5.83
C GLN A 25 -3.23 10.22 -4.60
N CYS A 26 -2.11 9.70 -4.12
CA CYS A 26 -2.10 8.86 -2.93
C CYS A 26 -0.89 9.12 -2.04
N ILE A 27 -1.05 8.77 -0.78
CA ILE A 27 0.03 8.68 0.20
C ILE A 27 0.12 7.25 0.71
N ILE A 28 1.33 6.82 1.04
CA ILE A 28 1.61 5.52 1.64
C ILE A 28 2.10 5.76 3.06
N ILE A 29 1.51 5.06 4.03
CA ILE A 29 1.91 5.11 5.44
C ILE A 29 2.46 3.74 5.81
N ASP A 30 3.64 3.73 6.44
CA ASP A 30 4.38 2.55 6.90
C ASP A 30 4.54 1.45 5.82
N PRO A 31 5.35 1.67 4.77
CA PRO A 31 5.58 0.69 3.71
C PRO A 31 6.45 -0.48 4.20
N GLY A 32 5.86 -1.41 4.94
CA GLY A 32 6.48 -2.63 5.48
C GLY A 32 6.74 -3.74 4.46
N CYS A 33 6.69 -3.44 3.15
CA CYS A 33 6.90 -4.39 2.05
C CYS A 33 8.39 -4.70 1.82
N TYR A 34 8.97 -5.60 2.62
CA TYR A 34 10.39 -5.96 2.55
C TYR A 34 10.73 -6.90 1.39
N ARG A 35 9.83 -7.81 1.05
CA ARG A 35 10.06 -8.82 -0.01
C ARG A 35 9.62 -8.27 -1.37
N THR A 36 10.28 -8.72 -2.43
CA THR A 36 9.95 -8.31 -3.81
C THR A 36 8.49 -8.57 -4.18
N GLU A 37 7.92 -9.67 -3.70
CA GLU A 37 6.50 -10.03 -3.93
C GLU A 37 5.53 -9.03 -3.28
N GLU A 38 5.88 -8.52 -2.10
CA GLU A 38 5.10 -7.52 -1.36
C GLU A 38 5.20 -6.15 -2.05
N GLN A 39 6.39 -5.78 -2.50
CA GLN A 39 6.62 -4.56 -3.29
C GLN A 39 5.85 -4.60 -4.62
N ASN A 40 5.82 -5.76 -5.28
CA ASN A 40 5.04 -5.95 -6.49
C ASN A 40 3.54 -5.84 -6.22
N THR A 41 3.06 -6.41 -5.11
CA THR A 41 1.66 -6.27 -4.68
C THR A 41 1.27 -4.81 -4.51
N LEU A 42 2.08 -4.04 -3.76
CA LEU A 42 1.83 -2.62 -3.50
C LEU A 42 1.91 -1.78 -4.79
N THR A 43 2.95 -1.96 -5.60
CA THR A 43 3.15 -1.16 -6.82
C THR A 43 2.12 -1.49 -7.91
N ASN A 44 1.68 -2.74 -8.02
CA ASN A 44 0.59 -3.11 -8.94
C ASN A 44 -0.74 -2.49 -8.50
N TYR A 45 -1.00 -2.41 -7.19
CA TYR A 45 -2.18 -1.70 -6.69
C TYR A 45 -2.16 -0.21 -7.06
N ILE A 46 -1.02 0.47 -6.90
CA ILE A 46 -0.88 1.91 -7.14
C ILE A 46 -0.93 2.28 -8.64
N LYS A 47 -0.49 1.38 -9.53
CA LYS A 47 -0.40 1.66 -10.97
C LYS A 47 -1.72 1.53 -11.73
N ASN A 48 -2.74 0.90 -11.15
CA ASN A 48 -4.06 0.69 -11.78
C ASN A 48 -5.02 1.85 -11.46
#